data_AF-A0A0L0BUR0-F1
#
_entry.id   AF-A0A0L0BUR0-F1
#
_cell.length_a   1.000
_cell.length_b   1.000
_cell.length_c   1.000
_cell.angle_alpha   90.00
_cell.angle_beta   90.00
_cell.angle_gamma   90.00
#
_symmetry.space_group_name_H-M   'P 1'
#
loop_
_entity.id
_entity.type
_entity.pdbx_description
1 polymer ?
#
loop_
_entity_poly.entity_id
_entity_poly.type
_entity_poly.pdbx_seq_one_letter_code
_entity_poly.pdbx_strand_id
1 'polypeptide(L)' 'MGRKVTVAVSTLNQWALDFEGNLARILQSILEAKDMGASYRTGPELEVWDYILIYIIET' A
#
# COMPACT_ATOMS: atom_id res chain seq x y z
N MET A 1 32.54 4.65 0.93
CA MET A 1 31.66 3.66 0.29
C MET A 1 30.24 3.86 0.80
N GLY A 2 29.27 4.15 -0.07
CA GLY A 2 27.86 4.28 0.32
C GLY A 2 27.18 2.92 0.51
N ARG A 3 26.17 2.84 1.38
CA ARG A 3 25.30 1.66 1.48
C ARG A 3 24.22 1.74 0.40
N LYS A 4 24.02 0.66 -0.36
CA LYS A 4 22.90 0.54 -1.30
C LYS A 4 21.67 0.01 -0.57
N VAL A 5 20.51 0.58 -0.87
CA VAL A 5 19.20 0.11 -0.39
C VAL A 5 18.24 0.05 -1.57
N THR A 6 17.37 -0.96 -1.57
CA THR A 6 16.31 -1.10 -2.58
C THR A 6 15.00 -0.71 -1.94
N VAL A 7 14.25 0.17 -2.59
CA VAL A 7 12.95 0.66 -2.10
C VAL A 7 11.89 0.36 -3.16
N ALA A 8 10.74 -0.17 -2.72
CA ALA A 8 9.57 -0.39 -3.55
C ALA A 8 8.51 0.69 -3.27
N VAL A 9 7.88 1.18 -4.34
CA VAL A 9 6.74 2.09 -4.28
C VAL A 9 5.57 1.38 -4.94
N SER A 10 4.43 1.28 -4.24
CA SER A 10 3.24 0.61 -4.73
C SER A 10 2.10 1.60 -4.90
N THR A 11 1.32 1.44 -5.96
CA THR A 11 -0.02 2.03 -6.11
C THR A 11 -1.04 0.90 -6.05
N LEU A 12 -2.07 1.06 -5.23
CA LEU A 12 -3.07 0.03 -4.98
C LEU A 12 -4.46 0.50 -5.43
N ASN A 13 -5.25 -0.41 -5.98
CA ASN A 13 -6.66 -0.18 -6.30
C ASN A 13 -7.52 -0.48 -5.06
N GLN A 14 -7.45 0.43 -4.09
CA GLN A 14 -8.18 0.31 -2.83
C GLN A 14 -9.63 0.76 -3.02
N TRP A 15 -10.54 0.17 -2.23
CA TRP A 15 -11.97 0.50 -2.22
C TRP A 15 -12.40 0.93 -0.83
N ALA A 16 -13.21 1.97 -0.73
CA ALA A 16 -13.71 2.47 0.55
C ALA A 16 -14.54 1.39 1.28
N LEU A 17 -14.27 1.25 2.58
CA LEU A 17 -14.90 0.27 3.50
C LEU A 17 -14.61 -1.22 3.19
N ASP A 18 -13.81 -1.55 2.17
CA ASP A 18 -13.36 -2.91 1.86
C ASP A 18 -12.07 -3.28 2.63
N PHE A 19 -12.19 -3.46 3.94
CA PHE A 19 -11.03 -3.74 4.80
C PHE A 19 -10.29 -5.03 4.41
N GLU A 20 -11.04 -6.07 4.08
CA GLU A 20 -10.47 -7.38 3.75
C GLU A 20 -9.76 -7.36 2.39
N GLY A 21 -10.39 -6.76 1.36
CA GLY A 21 -9.75 -6.62 0.06
C GLY A 21 -8.56 -5.67 0.09
N ASN A 22 -8.66 -4.54 0.81
CA ASN A 22 -7.53 -3.61 0.96
C ASN A 22 -6.36 -4.26 1.70
N LEU A 23 -6.63 -5.04 2.75
CA LEU A 23 -5.62 -5.83 3.45
C LEU A 23 -4.95 -6.84 2.50
N ALA A 24 -5.73 -7.58 1.71
CA ALA A 24 -5.19 -8.55 0.75
C ALA A 24 -4.26 -7.89 -0.29
N ARG A 25 -4.65 -6.72 -0.82
CA ARG A 25 -3.85 -5.95 -1.79
C ARG A 25 -2.56 -5.41 -1.17
N ILE A 26 -2.61 -4.91 0.07
CA ILE A 26 -1.43 -4.47 0.81
C ILE A 26 -0.47 -5.64 1.02
N LEU A 27 -0.97 -6.78 1.52
CA LEU A 27 -0.16 -7.97 1.75
C LEU A 27 0.50 -8.47 0.47
N GLN A 28 -0.25 -8.54 -0.64
CA GLN A 28 0.29 -8.95 -1.93
C GLN A 28 1.43 -8.03 -2.38
N SER A 29 1.27 -6.71 -2.28
CA SER A 29 2.32 -5.76 -2.66
C SER A 29 3.57 -5.83 -1.76
N ILE A 30 3.41 -6.18 -0.48
CA ILE A 30 4.54 -6.41 0.43
C ILE A 30 5.29 -7.69 0.04
N LEU A 31 4.57 -8.76 -0.34
CA LEU A 31 5.18 -10.01 -0.79
C LEU A 31 5.98 -9.80 -2.09
N GLU A 32 5.42 -9.07 -3.05
CA GLU A 32 6.12 -8.71 -4.29
C GLU A 32 7.36 -7.86 -4.03
N ALA A 33 7.26 -6.83 -3.17
CA ALA A 33 8.40 -6.01 -2.79
C ALA A 33 9.53 -6.84 -2.14
N LYS A 34 9.16 -7.80 -1.28
CA LYS A 34 10.11 -8.73 -0.66
C LYS A 34 10.79 -9.62 -1.69
N ASP A 35 10.03 -10.18 -2.63
CA ASP A 35 10.56 -11.05 -3.70
C ASP A 35 11.57 -10.29 -4.59
N MET A 36 11.30 -9.00 -4.84
CA MET A 36 12.21 -8.09 -5.55
C MET A 36 13.42 -7.62 -4.72
N GLY A 37 13.56 -8.07 -3.47
CA GLY A 37 14.68 -7.69 -2.60
C GLY A 37 14.60 -6.26 -2.05
N ALA A 38 13.42 -5.66 -2.00
CA ALA A 38 13.23 -4.35 -1.38
C ALA A 38 13.42 -4.43 0.14
N SER A 39 14.15 -3.45 0.69
CA SER A 39 14.33 -3.28 2.14
C SER A 39 13.22 -2.43 2.76
N TYR A 40 12.47 -1.70 1.94
CA TYR A 40 11.34 -0.86 2.35
C TYR A 40 10.30 -0.82 1.25
N ARG A 41 9.02 -0.85 1.62
CA ARG A 41 7.88 -0.67 0.71
C ARG A 41 7.03 0.48 1.24
N THR A 42 6.71 1.42 0.36
CA THR A 42 5.73 2.48 0.63
C THR A 42 4.49 2.29 -0.24
N GLY A 43 3.33 2.60 0.30
CA GLY A 43 2.04 2.56 -0.40
C GLY A 43 1.38 3.94 -0.48
N PRO A 44 0.19 4.03 -1.07
CA PRO A 44 -0.59 5.27 -1.08
C PRO A 44 -1.08 5.64 0.33
N GLU A 45 -1.31 6.92 0.57
CA GLU A 45 -1.92 7.38 1.82
C GLU A 45 -3.33 6.76 1.98
N LEU A 46 -3.72 6.55 3.24
CA LEU A 46 -4.97 5.91 3.64
C LEU A 46 -5.22 4.54 2.99
N GLU A 47 -4.18 3.81 2.58
CA GLU A 47 -4.36 2.52 1.88
C GLU A 47 -5.21 1.49 2.64
N VAL A 48 -5.33 1.57 3.97
CA VAL A 48 -6.18 0.65 4.73
C VAL A 48 -7.68 1.00 4.59
N TRP A 49 -8.01 2.29 4.63
CA TRP A 49 -9.40 2.79 4.74
C TRP A 49 -9.95 3.36 3.42
N ASP A 50 -9.06 3.60 2.46
CA ASP A 50 -9.27 4.38 1.23
C ASP A 50 -9.50 5.88 1.45
N TYR A 51 -9.04 6.71 0.50
CA TYR A 51 -9.31 8.14 0.50
C TYR A 51 -10.77 8.50 0.23
N ILE A 52 -11.48 7.71 -0.58
CA ILE A 52 -12.91 7.91 -0.87
C ILE A 52 -13.72 7.90 0.43
N LEU A 53 -13.26 7.22 1.49
CA LEU A 53 -13.93 7.22 2.78
C LEU A 53 -14.07 8.63 3.36
N ILE A 54 -13.08 9.52 3.18
CA ILE A 54 -13.17 10.91 3.65
C ILE A 54 -14.33 11.64 2.97
N TYR A 55 -14.49 11.45 1.66
CA TYR A 55 -15.58 12.07 0.91
C TYR A 55 -16.95 11.51 1.29
N ILE A 56 -17.04 10.26 1.75
CA ILE A 56 -18.30 9.65 2.22
C ILE A 56 -18.75 10.24 3.56
N ILE A 57 -17.82 10.55 4.46
CA ILE A 57 -18.16 11.08 5.80
C ILE A 57 -18.44 12.59 5.81
N GLU A 58 -17.98 13.32 4.79
CA GLU A 58 -18.18 14.77 4.67
C GLU A 58 -19.48 15.16 3.94
N THR A 59 -20.22 14.19 3.39
CA THR A 59 -21.54 14.36 2.72
C THR A 59 -22.70 13.87 3.57
#